data_AF-A0A8J5T4R6-F1
#
_entry.id   AF-A0A8J5T4R6-F1
#
_cell.length_a   1.000
_cell.length_b   1.000
_cell.length_c   1.000
_cell.angle_alpha   90.00
_cell.angle_beta   90.00
_cell.angle_gamma   90.00
#
_symmetry.space_group_name_H-M   'P 1'
#
loop_
_entity.id
_entity.type
_entity.pdbx_description
1 polymer ?
#
loop_
_entity_poly.entity_id
_entity_poly.type
_entity_poly.pdbx_seq_one_letter_code
_entity_poly.pdbx_strand_id
1 'polypeptide(L)'
;MSSVSDPQANGDRQPPLAAAAAAAAAEMEDIGAQVEEVEAGESETMEGVASIALLPSGVISGHFIRLPDSVCYGLHGTPISCERECSRGEDYRLIKLSIIDFKNKQEKMVVVECRGHDAARLQNIDHLHGWEDEIIGLVEKEHGNRKFLVTFECETLKADKAAEEHISKYMPNLSGLDAIVNIGKMSICGISLDDDDEPKGGQLKAEASLSGRVSSG
;
A
#
# COMPACT_ATOMS: atom_id res chain seq x y z
N MET A 1 15.05 -51.78 -72.30
CA MET A 1 14.58 -51.16 -73.55
C MET A 1 13.65 -50.03 -73.15
N SER A 2 14.00 -48.81 -73.59
CA SER A 2 13.16 -47.60 -73.63
C SER A 2 12.81 -46.95 -72.28
N SER A 3 12.90 -45.65 -72.02
CA SER A 3 13.40 -44.48 -72.75
C SER A 3 13.08 -43.23 -71.90
N VAL A 4 14.04 -42.30 -71.74
CA VAL A 4 13.98 -40.80 -71.56
C VAL A 4 12.99 -40.16 -70.55
N SER A 5 13.17 -38.97 -69.97
CA SER A 5 14.27 -38.06 -69.58
C SER A 5 13.60 -36.72 -69.18
N ASP A 6 13.83 -36.26 -67.93
CA ASP A 6 13.97 -34.88 -67.41
C ASP A 6 12.90 -33.78 -67.66
N PRO A 7 12.99 -32.56 -67.04
CA PRO A 7 12.98 -32.23 -65.60
C PRO A 7 12.12 -30.97 -65.28
N GLN A 8 11.91 -30.62 -64.00
CA GLN A 8 11.72 -29.22 -63.55
C GLN A 8 11.98 -29.18 -62.02
N ALA A 9 13.12 -28.70 -61.52
CA ALA A 9 13.62 -27.31 -61.46
C ALA A 9 12.96 -26.46 -60.34
N ASN A 10 13.55 -26.51 -59.15
CA ASN A 10 13.87 -25.41 -58.21
C ASN A 10 14.11 -26.06 -56.84
N GLY A 11 15.25 -25.93 -56.16
CA GLY A 11 16.18 -24.81 -56.12
C GLY A 11 16.36 -24.50 -54.65
N ASP A 12 17.42 -25.06 -54.05
CA ASP A 12 17.85 -24.86 -52.67
C ASP A 12 17.91 -23.39 -52.26
N ARG A 13 17.66 -23.10 -50.98
CA ARG A 13 18.54 -22.33 -50.05
C ARG A 13 17.74 -21.59 -48.97
N GLN A 14 17.91 -22.01 -47.72
CA GLN A 14 18.08 -21.11 -46.56
C GLN A 14 19.44 -20.38 -46.72
N PRO A 15 19.82 -19.22 -46.10
CA PRO A 15 19.26 -18.37 -45.01
C PRO A 15 19.10 -16.86 -45.48
N PRO A 16 19.01 -15.74 -44.68
CA PRO A 16 19.42 -15.53 -43.27
C PRO A 16 18.52 -14.68 -42.35
N LEU A 17 18.89 -14.72 -41.06
CA LEU A 17 18.62 -13.70 -40.06
C LEU A 17 18.94 -12.29 -40.59
N ALA A 18 18.19 -11.32 -40.08
CA ALA A 18 18.38 -9.86 -40.23
C ALA A 18 17.91 -9.24 -41.55
N ALA A 19 16.61 -8.97 -41.65
CA ALA A 19 16.02 -7.72 -42.19
C ALA A 19 14.51 -7.89 -42.45
N ALA A 20 13.68 -7.62 -41.44
CA ALA A 20 12.27 -7.29 -41.64
C ALA A 20 11.75 -6.52 -40.42
N ALA A 21 12.45 -5.44 -40.08
CA ALA A 21 11.85 -4.31 -39.38
C ALA A 21 11.02 -3.53 -40.42
N ALA A 22 9.87 -3.01 -39.97
CA ALA A 22 8.89 -2.22 -40.73
C ALA A 22 7.87 -3.02 -41.56
N ALA A 23 6.72 -3.34 -40.94
CA ALA A 23 5.38 -2.94 -41.41
C ALA A 23 4.30 -3.87 -40.81
N ALA A 24 3.62 -3.42 -39.74
CA ALA A 24 2.19 -3.66 -39.48
C ALA A 24 1.82 -3.21 -38.05
N ALA A 25 1.56 -1.93 -37.86
CA ALA A 25 0.76 -1.44 -36.72
C ALA A 25 0.21 -0.04 -37.05
N ALA A 26 -0.96 -0.02 -37.68
CA ALA A 26 -1.85 1.12 -37.94
C ALA A 26 -3.24 0.49 -38.15
N GLU A 27 -4.34 0.79 -37.49
CA GLU A 27 -4.73 1.87 -36.57
C GLU A 27 -5.93 1.39 -35.72
N MET A 28 -6.09 1.92 -34.50
CA MET A 28 -7.38 2.44 -34.03
C MET A 28 -7.16 3.32 -32.79
N GLU A 29 -7.67 4.54 -32.88
CA GLU A 29 -7.49 5.66 -31.96
C GLU A 29 -8.34 5.59 -30.66
N ASP A 30 -7.82 6.32 -29.67
CA ASP A 30 -8.54 7.17 -28.71
C ASP A 30 -9.42 6.54 -27.62
N ILE A 31 -8.80 6.33 -26.46
CA ILE A 31 -9.27 6.95 -25.20
C ILE A 31 -8.02 7.30 -24.38
N GLY A 32 -7.72 8.58 -24.28
CA GLY A 32 -6.59 9.12 -23.54
C GLY A 32 -6.64 8.78 -22.04
N ALA A 33 -5.97 7.69 -21.65
CA ALA A 33 -5.38 7.58 -20.33
C ALA A 33 -4.04 8.32 -20.38
N GLN A 34 -4.06 9.62 -20.06
CA GLN A 34 -2.86 10.30 -19.63
C GLN A 34 -2.44 9.66 -18.31
N VAL A 35 -1.62 8.61 -18.39
CA VAL A 35 -0.67 8.32 -17.33
C VAL A 35 0.27 9.53 -17.29
N GLU A 36 -0.07 10.50 -16.44
CA GLU A 36 0.96 11.42 -15.96
C GLU A 36 2.00 10.55 -15.28
N GLU A 37 3.08 10.25 -16.01
CA GLU A 37 4.35 9.89 -15.40
C GLU A 37 4.63 10.99 -14.39
N VAL A 38 4.49 10.64 -13.12
CA VAL A 38 4.80 11.55 -12.03
C VAL A 38 6.28 11.83 -12.19
N GLU A 39 6.64 13.05 -12.60
CA GLU A 39 7.98 13.55 -12.34
C GLU A 39 8.16 13.43 -10.84
N ALA A 40 8.96 12.44 -10.44
CA ALA A 40 9.45 12.27 -9.09
C ALA A 40 10.34 13.47 -8.78
N GLY A 41 9.72 14.62 -8.51
CA GLY A 41 10.37 15.69 -7.77
C GLY A 41 10.94 15.05 -6.52
N GLU A 42 12.23 15.25 -6.31
CA GLU A 42 13.13 14.68 -5.29
C GLU A 42 12.41 14.30 -3.98
N SER A 43 11.68 13.20 -3.99
CA SER A 43 10.95 12.69 -2.85
C SER A 43 11.59 11.36 -2.53
N GLU A 44 12.15 11.28 -1.32
CA GLU A 44 12.89 10.12 -0.88
C GLU A 44 11.97 8.90 -0.94
N THR A 45 12.34 7.93 -1.78
CA THR A 45 11.66 6.64 -1.86
C THR A 45 12.36 5.70 -0.91
N MET A 46 11.60 5.18 0.05
CA MET A 46 12.06 4.20 1.02
C MET A 46 11.65 2.81 0.56
N GLU A 47 12.63 1.98 0.24
CA GLU A 47 12.41 0.58 -0.12
C GLU A 47 12.98 -0.33 0.96
N GLY A 48 12.34 -1.48 1.15
CA GLY A 48 12.81 -2.43 2.14
C GLY A 48 11.87 -3.60 2.38
N VAL A 49 11.98 -4.18 3.57
CA VAL A 49 11.23 -5.37 3.98
C VAL A 49 10.38 -5.03 5.18
N ALA A 50 9.09 -5.35 5.11
CA ALA A 50 8.19 -5.26 6.25
C ALA A 50 7.87 -6.64 6.81
N SER A 51 7.75 -6.71 8.13
CA SER A 51 7.17 -7.84 8.86
C SER A 51 5.94 -7.34 9.62
N ILE A 52 4.78 -7.87 9.24
CA ILE A 52 3.47 -7.38 9.65
C ILE A 52 2.69 -8.51 10.30
N ALA A 53 2.31 -8.34 11.56
CA ALA A 53 1.29 -9.15 12.23
C ALA A 53 -0.11 -8.61 11.88
N LEU A 54 -0.97 -9.49 11.36
CA LEU A 54 -2.39 -9.22 11.14
C LEU A 54 -3.19 -9.93 12.22
N LEU A 55 -3.91 -9.15 13.03
CA LEU A 55 -4.79 -9.69 14.05
C LEU A 55 -6.14 -10.08 13.43
N PRO A 56 -6.88 -11.03 14.03
CA PRO A 56 -8.23 -11.38 13.59
C PRO A 56 -9.20 -10.19 13.56
N SER A 57 -8.98 -9.19 14.40
CA SER A 57 -9.73 -7.92 14.42
C SER A 57 -9.53 -7.04 13.17
N GLY A 58 -8.54 -7.36 12.32
CA GLY A 58 -8.11 -6.52 11.21
C GLY A 58 -7.11 -5.44 11.60
N VAL A 59 -6.74 -5.35 12.88
CA VAL A 59 -5.63 -4.49 13.32
C VAL A 59 -4.32 -5.07 12.79
N ILE A 60 -3.44 -4.15 12.40
CA ILE A 60 -2.15 -4.46 11.82
C ILE A 60 -1.07 -3.89 12.73
N SER A 61 -0.01 -4.65 13.00
CA SER A 61 1.16 -4.14 13.72
C SER A 61 2.42 -4.78 13.19
N GLY A 62 3.48 -4.01 13.02
CA GLY A 62 4.68 -4.54 12.40
C GLY A 62 5.84 -3.55 12.40
N HIS A 63 6.84 -3.91 11.61
CA HIS A 63 8.02 -3.07 11.41
C HIS A 63 8.39 -3.08 9.93
N PHE A 64 8.89 -1.97 9.44
CA PHE A 64 9.47 -1.80 8.12
C PHE A 64 10.95 -1.48 8.26
N ILE A 65 11.81 -2.28 7.65
CA ILE A 65 13.26 -2.08 7.64
C ILE A 65 13.64 -1.54 6.26
N ARG A 66 13.99 -0.26 6.21
CA ARG A 66 14.51 0.39 5.01
C ARG A 66 15.90 -0.13 4.68
N LEU A 67 16.15 -0.36 3.40
CA LEU A 67 17.44 -0.78 2.88
C LEU A 67 18.04 0.32 2.00
N PRO A 68 19.38 0.43 1.92
CA PRO A 68 20.39 -0.42 2.59
C PRO A 68 20.75 0.01 4.02
N ASP A 69 20.25 1.16 4.49
CA ASP A 69 20.66 1.79 5.74
C ASP A 69 20.13 1.11 7.01
N SER A 70 19.24 0.12 6.87
CA SER A 70 18.69 -0.70 7.95
C SER A 70 17.96 0.13 9.01
N VAL A 71 17.37 1.26 8.61
CA VAL A 71 16.52 2.06 9.50
C VAL A 71 15.18 1.34 9.70
N CYS A 72 14.75 1.25 10.96
CA CYS A 72 13.54 0.54 11.35
C CYS A 72 12.42 1.53 11.68
N TYR A 73 11.29 1.38 11.01
CA TYR A 73 10.05 2.11 11.24
C TYR A 73 9.01 1.20 11.86
N GLY A 74 8.23 1.73 12.79
CA GLY A 74 7.05 1.05 13.33
C GLY A 74 5.87 1.18 12.37
N LEU A 75 5.08 0.12 12.25
CA LEU A 75 3.82 0.13 11.51
C LEU A 75 2.68 -0.21 12.46
N HIS A 76 1.65 0.62 12.47
CA HIS A 76 0.41 0.36 13.21
C HIS A 76 -0.81 0.72 12.37
N GLY A 77 -1.67 -0.24 12.09
CA GLY A 77 -2.85 -0.07 11.26
C GLY A 77 -4.12 -0.37 12.03
N THR A 78 -5.12 0.51 11.93
CA THR A 78 -6.47 0.26 12.45
C THR A 78 -7.47 0.21 11.31
N PRO A 79 -8.36 -0.80 11.27
CA PRO A 79 -9.37 -0.88 10.22
C PRO A 79 -10.40 0.24 10.42
N ILE A 80 -10.75 0.90 9.32
CA ILE A 80 -11.82 1.90 9.31
C ILE A 80 -13.13 1.18 9.00
N SER A 81 -14.15 1.43 9.82
CA SER A 81 -15.49 0.90 9.58
C SER A 81 -16.17 1.74 8.49
N CYS A 82 -16.73 1.08 7.49
CA CYS A 82 -17.42 1.71 6.36
C CYS A 82 -18.45 0.73 5.79
N GLU A 83 -19.57 1.23 5.27
CA GLU A 83 -20.49 0.38 4.51
C GLU A 83 -19.78 -0.14 3.25
N ARG A 84 -19.74 -1.47 3.10
CA ARG A 84 -19.07 -2.12 1.96
C ARG A 84 -19.73 -1.65 0.67
N GLU A 85 -18.96 -1.02 -0.21
CA GLU A 85 -19.37 -0.86 -1.60
C GLU A 85 -19.47 -2.26 -2.22
N CYS A 86 -20.67 -2.66 -2.65
CA CYS A 86 -20.96 -4.02 -3.12
C CYS A 86 -20.15 -4.48 -4.35
N SER A 87 -19.39 -3.58 -4.97
CA SER A 87 -18.46 -3.85 -6.07
C SER A 87 -17.08 -4.32 -5.61
N ARG A 88 -16.71 -4.12 -4.35
CA ARG A 88 -15.40 -4.47 -3.80
C ARG A 88 -15.46 -5.84 -3.09
N GLY A 89 -14.41 -6.64 -3.25
CA GLY A 89 -14.33 -8.00 -2.69
C GLY A 89 -14.43 -8.02 -1.17
N GLU A 90 -14.81 -9.17 -0.60
CA GLU A 90 -14.96 -9.33 0.86
C GLU A 90 -13.65 -9.13 1.64
N ASP A 91 -12.51 -9.30 0.96
CA ASP A 91 -11.17 -9.12 1.49
C ASP A 91 -10.69 -7.65 1.49
N TYR A 92 -11.49 -6.73 0.95
CA TYR A 92 -11.18 -5.31 0.90
C TYR A 92 -11.42 -4.63 2.26
N ARG A 93 -10.42 -3.86 2.73
CA ARG A 93 -10.51 -3.03 3.95
C ARG A 93 -9.78 -1.71 3.75
N LEU A 94 -10.27 -0.63 4.35
CA LEU A 94 -9.47 0.57 4.56
C LEU A 94 -8.76 0.50 5.90
N ILE A 95 -7.48 0.85 5.90
CA ILE A 95 -6.65 0.87 7.08
C ILE A 95 -6.12 2.27 7.28
N LYS A 96 -6.35 2.84 8.47
CA LYS A 96 -5.61 3.99 8.95
C LYS A 96 -4.25 3.50 9.46
N LEU A 97 -3.22 3.70 8.64
CA LEU A 97 -1.85 3.26 8.87
C LEU A 97 -1.00 4.41 9.44
N SER A 98 -0.40 4.15 10.58
CA SER A 98 0.62 4.96 11.21
C SER A 98 2.01 4.39 10.89
N ILE A 99 2.88 5.24 10.37
CA ILE A 99 4.30 4.97 10.10
C ILE A 99 5.10 5.78 11.11
N ILE A 100 5.81 5.08 11.99
CA ILE A 100 6.48 5.66 13.16
C ILE A 100 7.99 5.61 12.96
N ASP A 101 8.63 6.77 12.93
CA ASP A 101 10.07 6.89 13.03
C ASP A 101 10.48 6.97 14.50
N PHE A 102 10.99 5.85 15.04
CA PHE A 102 11.45 5.80 16.43
C PHE A 102 12.67 6.67 16.71
N LYS A 103 13.51 6.95 15.70
CA LYS A 103 14.73 7.74 15.86
C LYS A 103 14.39 9.21 16.02
N ASN A 104 13.52 9.72 15.14
CA ASN A 104 13.10 11.12 15.14
C ASN A 104 11.86 11.37 16.01
N LYS A 105 11.23 10.30 16.52
CA LYS A 105 9.97 10.33 17.27
C LYS A 105 8.84 11.01 16.50
N GLN A 106 8.86 10.83 15.19
CA GLN A 106 7.83 11.34 14.30
C GLN A 106 6.87 10.22 13.91
N GLU A 107 5.62 10.60 13.67
CA GLU A 107 4.55 9.70 13.26
C GLU A 107 3.82 10.34 12.10
N LYS A 108 3.64 9.57 11.02
CA LYS A 108 2.84 9.97 9.88
C LYS A 108 1.68 9.03 9.72
N MET A 109 0.49 9.60 9.52
CA MET A 109 -0.71 8.83 9.29
C MET A 109 -1.16 8.93 7.84
N VAL A 110 -1.51 7.79 7.28
CA VAL A 110 -2.04 7.66 5.93
C VAL A 110 -3.17 6.65 5.93
N VAL A 111 -4.13 6.82 5.03
CA VAL A 111 -5.13 5.80 4.75
C VAL A 111 -4.72 4.98 3.53
N VAL A 112 -4.74 3.66 3.66
CA VAL A 112 -4.39 2.70 2.60
C VAL A 112 -5.48 1.65 2.43
N GLU A 113 -5.55 1.05 1.24
CA GLU A 113 -6.34 -0.14 1.00
C GLU A 113 -5.56 -1.38 1.42
N CYS A 114 -6.25 -2.33 2.06
CA CYS A 114 -5.73 -3.66 2.37
C CYS A 114 -6.58 -4.73 1.69
N ARG A 115 -5.94 -5.67 0.99
CA ARG A 115 -6.58 -6.79 0.29
C ARG A 115 -5.84 -8.10 0.57
N GLY A 116 -6.42 -9.25 0.18
CA GLY A 116 -5.73 -10.54 0.21
C GLY A 116 -5.94 -11.40 1.46
N HIS A 117 -6.89 -11.03 2.33
CA HIS A 117 -7.30 -11.75 3.54
C HIS A 117 -6.10 -12.10 4.44
N ASP A 118 -5.57 -13.32 4.31
CA ASP A 118 -4.40 -13.78 5.07
C ASP A 118 -3.07 -13.29 4.45
N ALA A 119 -2.99 -13.20 3.12
CA ALA A 119 -1.83 -12.72 2.37
C ALA A 119 -2.04 -11.27 1.94
N ALA A 120 -1.83 -10.37 2.89
CA ALA A 120 -2.11 -8.96 2.78
C ALA A 120 -1.32 -8.26 1.68
N ARG A 121 -2.00 -7.35 1.00
CA ARG A 121 -1.43 -6.35 0.10
C ARG A 121 -1.92 -4.98 0.52
N LEU A 122 -1.00 -4.05 0.73
CA LEU A 122 -1.34 -2.65 0.99
C LEU A 122 -1.05 -1.82 -0.25
N GLN A 123 -1.96 -0.91 -0.58
CA GLN A 123 -1.77 0.04 -1.67
C GLN A 123 -2.48 1.36 -1.37
N ASN A 124 -2.13 2.41 -2.10
CA ASN A 124 -2.89 3.66 -2.09
C ASN A 124 -4.36 3.45 -2.45
N ILE A 125 -5.20 4.38 -1.99
CA ILE A 125 -6.59 4.43 -2.43
C ILE A 125 -6.61 4.97 -3.85
N ASP A 126 -6.94 4.09 -4.81
CA ASP A 126 -7.02 4.48 -6.21
C ASP A 126 -8.23 5.39 -6.43
N HIS A 127 -9.40 5.03 -5.88
CA HIS A 127 -10.67 5.74 -6.11
C HIS A 127 -11.50 5.83 -4.80
N LEU A 128 -11.85 7.04 -4.40
CA LEU A 128 -12.75 7.35 -3.27
C LEU A 128 -14.23 7.44 -3.68
N HIS A 129 -14.56 7.26 -4.95
CA HIS A 129 -15.95 7.30 -5.41
C HIS A 129 -16.78 6.21 -4.71
N GLY A 130 -17.97 6.59 -4.23
CA GLY A 130 -18.91 5.68 -3.56
C GLY A 130 -18.72 5.56 -2.04
N TRP A 131 -17.71 6.22 -1.46
CA TRP A 131 -17.46 6.22 -0.02
C TRP A 131 -18.30 7.27 0.70
N GLU A 132 -18.58 7.01 1.97
CA GLU A 132 -19.23 7.96 2.87
C GLU A 132 -18.39 9.24 3.01
N ASP A 133 -19.04 10.40 3.10
CA ASP A 133 -18.38 11.71 3.21
C ASP A 133 -17.40 11.78 4.39
N GLU A 134 -17.67 11.05 5.48
CA GLU A 134 -16.79 10.95 6.64
C GLU A 134 -15.43 10.30 6.30
N ILE A 135 -15.45 9.29 5.43
CA ILE A 135 -14.25 8.58 4.98
C ILE A 135 -13.49 9.44 3.99
N ILE A 136 -14.19 10.07 3.05
CA ILE A 136 -13.59 11.02 2.10
C ILE A 136 -12.88 12.14 2.89
N GLY A 137 -13.58 12.74 3.86
CA GLY A 137 -13.01 13.78 4.70
C GLY A 137 -11.83 13.31 5.57
N LEU A 138 -11.84 12.06 6.03
CA LEU A 138 -10.68 11.46 6.72
C LEU A 138 -9.49 11.32 5.78
N VAL A 139 -9.70 10.79 4.58
CA VAL A 139 -8.63 10.57 3.60
C VAL A 139 -8.05 11.92 3.16
N GLU A 140 -8.90 12.88 2.80
CA GLU A 140 -8.47 14.25 2.44
C GLU A 140 -7.73 14.94 3.60
N LYS A 141 -8.15 14.71 4.85
CA LYS A 141 -7.48 15.28 6.02
C LYS A 141 -6.08 14.70 6.24
N GLU A 142 -5.93 13.39 6.15
CA GLU A 142 -4.66 12.71 6.42
C GLU A 142 -3.69 12.82 5.23
N HIS A 143 -4.20 12.85 3.99
CA HIS A 143 -3.38 12.95 2.78
C HIS A 143 -3.08 14.40 2.38
N GLY A 144 -4.02 15.32 2.61
CA GLY A 144 -3.95 16.69 2.11
C GLY A 144 -3.79 16.74 0.58
N ASN A 145 -2.94 17.67 0.10
CA ASN A 145 -2.58 17.77 -1.32
C ASN A 145 -1.29 16.98 -1.67
N ARG A 146 -0.76 16.18 -0.73
CA ARG A 146 0.53 15.49 -0.92
C ARG A 146 0.32 14.25 -1.78
N LYS A 147 1.09 14.16 -2.87
CA LYS A 147 1.25 12.92 -3.63
C LYS A 147 2.23 12.03 -2.87
N PHE A 148 1.77 10.88 -2.41
CA PHE A 148 2.61 9.86 -1.78
C PHE A 148 2.25 8.48 -2.35
N LEU A 149 3.10 7.49 -2.15
CA LEU A 149 2.86 6.10 -2.53
C LEU A 149 3.23 5.20 -1.35
N VAL A 150 2.37 4.24 -1.02
CA VAL A 150 2.63 3.16 -0.08
C VAL A 150 2.21 1.86 -0.74
N THR A 151 3.14 0.93 -0.86
CA THR A 151 2.86 -0.42 -1.33
C THR A 151 3.46 -1.45 -0.39
N PHE A 152 2.73 -2.53 -0.15
CA PHE A 152 3.22 -3.72 0.52
C PHE A 152 2.66 -4.95 -0.18
N GLU A 153 3.50 -5.96 -0.38
CA GLU A 153 3.09 -7.25 -0.90
C GLU A 153 3.66 -8.39 -0.05
N CYS A 154 2.78 -9.22 0.51
CA CYS A 154 3.19 -10.40 1.26
C CYS A 154 3.89 -11.41 0.34
N GLU A 155 5.15 -11.71 0.63
CA GLU A 155 5.94 -12.76 -0.04
C GLU A 155 5.99 -14.06 0.81
N THR A 156 5.89 -13.94 2.13
CA THR A 156 5.91 -15.06 3.07
C THR A 156 4.82 -14.90 4.11
N LEU A 157 3.92 -15.88 4.14
CA LEU A 157 2.86 -16.00 5.14
C LEU A 157 3.25 -17.04 6.20
N LYS A 158 3.13 -16.67 7.47
CA LYS A 158 3.23 -17.58 8.62
C LYS A 158 1.93 -17.57 9.38
N ALA A 159 1.47 -18.76 9.75
CA ALA A 159 0.28 -18.99 10.56
C ALA A 159 0.59 -19.90 11.74
N ASP A 160 -0.34 -19.99 12.68
CA ASP A 160 -0.31 -20.87 13.85
C ASP A 160 1.03 -20.80 14.60
N LYS A 161 1.64 -21.96 14.86
CA LYS A 161 2.91 -22.10 15.56
C LYS A 161 4.04 -21.27 14.92
N ALA A 162 4.11 -21.20 13.59
CA ALA A 162 5.16 -20.44 12.91
C ALA A 162 4.98 -18.93 13.06
N ALA A 163 3.74 -18.45 13.13
CA ALA A 163 3.43 -17.07 13.44
C ALA A 163 3.76 -16.76 14.91
N GLU A 164 3.32 -17.60 15.85
CA GLU A 164 3.54 -17.40 17.28
C GLU A 164 5.04 -17.41 17.63
N GLU A 165 5.83 -18.32 17.06
CA GLU A 165 7.28 -18.32 17.22
C GLU A 165 7.92 -17.02 16.70
N HIS A 166 7.43 -16.49 15.58
CA HIS A 166 7.90 -15.20 15.07
C HIS A 166 7.49 -14.02 15.97
N ILE A 167 6.22 -13.97 16.37
CA ILE A 167 5.66 -12.92 17.22
C ILE A 167 6.39 -12.88 18.57
N SER A 168 6.57 -14.04 19.21
CA SER A 168 7.27 -14.14 20.50
C SER A 168 8.67 -13.53 20.48
N LYS A 169 9.36 -13.57 19.33
CA LYS A 169 10.72 -13.07 19.16
C LYS A 169 10.79 -11.60 18.76
N TYR A 170 9.89 -11.12 17.91
CA TYR A 170 10.00 -9.81 17.26
C TYR A 170 8.88 -8.83 17.64
N MET A 171 7.73 -9.32 18.10
CA MET A 171 6.55 -8.53 18.47
C MET A 171 5.87 -9.13 19.72
N PRO A 172 6.59 -9.29 20.85
CA PRO A 172 6.12 -10.11 21.99
C PRO A 172 4.81 -9.61 22.62
N ASN A 173 4.45 -8.33 22.44
CA ASN A 173 3.19 -7.76 22.92
C ASN A 173 1.96 -8.32 22.20
N LEU A 174 2.14 -9.04 21.08
CA LEU A 174 1.06 -9.63 20.29
C LEU A 174 0.94 -11.16 20.47
N SER A 175 1.78 -11.75 21.32
CA SER A 175 1.77 -13.20 21.57
C SER A 175 0.43 -13.67 22.11
N GLY A 176 -0.08 -14.78 21.57
CA GLY A 176 -1.36 -15.36 21.98
C GLY A 176 -2.60 -14.58 21.52
N LEU A 177 -2.46 -13.64 20.58
CA LEU A 177 -3.58 -12.92 19.96
C LEU A 177 -4.04 -13.54 18.63
N ASP A 178 -3.62 -14.76 18.34
CA ASP A 178 -3.95 -15.51 17.12
C ASP A 178 -3.66 -14.72 15.82
N ALA A 179 -2.61 -13.90 15.85
CA ALA A 179 -2.19 -13.13 14.68
C ALA A 179 -1.41 -14.00 13.70
N ILE A 180 -1.63 -13.76 12.41
CA ILE A 180 -0.78 -14.28 11.34
C ILE A 180 0.33 -13.27 11.02
N VAL A 181 1.45 -13.73 10.45
CA VAL A 181 2.57 -12.85 10.08
C VAL A 181 2.79 -12.87 8.58
N ASN A 182 2.80 -11.69 7.98
CA ASN A 182 3.13 -11.44 6.60
C ASN A 182 4.49 -10.76 6.51
N ILE A 183 5.40 -11.31 5.72
CA ILE A 183 6.73 -10.73 5.46
C ILE A 183 6.83 -10.48 3.97
N GLY A 184 7.28 -9.30 3.58
CA GLY A 184 7.41 -8.99 2.17
C GLY A 184 7.96 -7.60 1.89
N LYS A 185 7.98 -7.25 0.61
CA LYS A 185 8.51 -5.96 0.16
C LYS A 185 7.55 -4.85 0.50
N MET A 186 8.12 -3.72 0.91
CA MET A 186 7.39 -2.50 1.13
C MET A 186 8.12 -1.33 0.48
N SER A 187 7.37 -0.44 -0.16
CA SER A 187 7.87 0.82 -0.71
C SER A 187 7.00 1.98 -0.23
N ILE A 188 7.66 3.06 0.17
CA ILE A 188 7.02 4.29 0.65
C ILE A 188 7.69 5.48 -0.04
N CYS A 189 6.93 6.27 -0.81
CA CYS A 189 7.41 7.47 -1.51
C CYS A 189 6.60 8.70 -1.10
N GLY A 190 7.22 9.88 -1.10
CA GLY A 190 6.49 11.15 -0.90
C GLY A 190 6.01 11.41 0.53
N ILE A 191 6.43 10.56 1.49
CA ILE A 191 6.20 10.76 2.92
C ILE A 191 7.48 11.31 3.54
N SER A 192 7.54 12.63 3.75
CA SER A 192 8.56 13.25 4.61
C SER A 192 8.25 12.96 6.07
N LEU A 193 9.16 12.25 6.75
CA LEU A 193 9.14 11.99 8.20
C LEU A 193 10.03 12.97 8.96
N ASP A 194 10.34 14.11 8.34
CA ASP A 194 11.09 15.23 8.91
C ASP A 194 10.23 16.52 8.99
N ASP A 195 9.08 16.56 8.31
CA ASP A 195 8.20 17.72 8.28
C ASP A 195 7.28 17.71 9.51
N ASP A 196 7.44 18.70 10.38
CA ASP A 196 6.50 19.00 11.48
C ASP A 196 5.11 19.35 10.89
N ASP A 197 4.22 18.36 10.78
CA ASP A 197 2.79 18.63 10.65
C ASP A 197 2.32 19.20 12.00
N GLU A 198 2.15 20.53 12.07
CA GLU A 198 1.74 21.23 13.29
C GLU A 198 0.55 20.53 13.99
N PRO A 199 0.58 20.34 15.32
CA PRO A 199 -0.51 19.72 16.04
C PRO A 199 -1.77 20.60 15.94
N LYS A 200 -2.79 20.14 15.22
CA LYS A 200 -4.11 20.78 15.15
C LYS A 200 -4.78 20.68 16.52
N GLY A 201 -4.52 21.65 17.38
CA GLY A 201 -5.11 21.77 18.70
C GLY A 201 -6.64 21.91 18.64
N GLY A 202 -7.35 20.82 18.92
CA GLY A 202 -8.78 20.83 19.16
C GLY A 202 -9.08 21.47 20.51
N GLN A 203 -9.47 22.75 20.50
CA GLN A 203 -9.92 23.44 21.70
C GLN A 203 -11.36 23.02 22.02
N LEU A 204 -11.51 21.92 22.78
CA LEU A 204 -12.76 21.57 23.45
C LEU A 204 -13.00 22.60 24.56
N LYS A 205 -13.80 23.63 24.29
CA LYS A 205 -14.42 24.42 25.35
C LYS A 205 -15.53 23.59 25.97
N ALA A 206 -15.24 23.01 27.13
CA ALA A 206 -16.23 22.45 28.01
C ALA A 206 -17.20 23.56 28.45
N GLU A 207 -18.47 23.43 28.08
CA GLU A 207 -19.56 24.14 28.72
C GLU A 207 -19.72 23.60 30.14
N ALA A 208 -19.60 24.49 31.13
CA ALA A 208 -20.05 24.21 32.48
C ALA A 208 -21.04 25.29 32.90
N SER A 209 -22.31 25.06 32.58
CA SER A 209 -23.43 25.64 33.33
C SER A 209 -23.61 24.82 34.60
N LEU A 210 -23.53 25.44 35.78
CA LEU A 210 -24.18 24.98 37.01
C LEU A 210 -24.25 26.12 38.05
N SER A 211 -25.39 26.81 38.00
CA SER A 211 -26.24 27.23 39.12
C SER A 211 -25.70 27.09 40.57
N GLY A 212 -25.74 28.20 41.32
CA GLY A 212 -26.50 28.23 42.57
C GLY A 212 -25.82 28.79 43.84
N ARG A 213 -26.30 29.98 44.28
CA ARG A 213 -26.51 30.53 45.66
C ARG A 213 -25.32 30.45 46.66
N VAL A 214 -25.05 31.40 47.58
CA VAL A 214 -25.91 31.99 48.61
C VAL A 214 -25.24 33.27 49.19
N SER A 215 -26.08 34.12 49.79
CA SER A 215 -25.92 35.38 50.51
C SER A 215 -24.74 35.62 51.48
N SER A 216 -24.50 36.91 51.72
CA SER A 216 -24.39 37.63 53.02
C SER A 216 -23.08 38.39 53.27
N GLY A 217 -23.23 39.65 53.68
CA GLY A 217 -22.17 40.59 54.06
C GLY A 217 -22.50 42.02 53.66
#